data_AF-A0A9W8RW14-F1
#
_entry.id   AF-A0A9W8RW14-F1
#
_cell.length_a   1.000
_cell.length_b   1.000
_cell.length_c   1.000
_cell.angle_alpha   90.00
_cell.angle_beta   90.00
_cell.angle_gamma   90.00
#
_symmetry.space_group_name_H-M   'P 1'
#
loop_
_entity.id
_entity.type
_entity.pdbx_description
1 polymer ?
#
loop_
_entity_poly.entity_id
_entity_poly.type
_entity_poly.pdbx_seq_one_letter_code
_entity_poly.pdbx_strand_id
1 'polypeptide(L)'
;MFSRIKDKFSTKKCTSKDYSQHSMGNTNTTPSYSSNNPYLDIPSDAPPAYEATPKTSSRLDIPRRVASPSPSLSSITSAEDKYAFLSTFDTVFVIDDSGSMAGRSWREVRETLSSIAPICTSHDPDGIDVYFLNHRAASVGTGTQAPSGYYNIRDAAQVQRLFDSVRPSGSTPTGARLHSILKPYVSHVSRRPDNLDSTKPVNIIVITDGCPTDDPESIIVHHAKKLDQIEAPPHQVGIQFFQVGNERGAAKALRELDDDLAEQGIRDMVDTATWNSTGSDNSKALTADGILKVVLGAVVRRLDRRSTRGSPSSSRH
;
A
#
# COMPACT_ATOMS: atom_id res chain seq x y z
N MET A 1 42.65 -23.19 21.20
CA MET A 1 43.09 -22.09 22.07
C MET A 1 41.86 -21.33 22.53
N PHE A 2 41.53 -21.45 23.81
CA PHE A 2 40.49 -20.70 24.51
C PHE A 2 40.95 -19.27 24.81
N SER A 3 40.06 -18.27 24.70
CA SER A 3 39.86 -17.16 25.67
C SER A 3 38.94 -16.08 25.09
N ARG A 4 37.75 -15.88 25.69
CA ARG A 4 37.35 -14.79 26.64
C ARG A 4 36.96 -13.48 25.93
N ILE A 5 35.66 -13.15 25.82
CA ILE A 5 34.81 -12.49 26.84
C ILE A 5 35.43 -11.21 27.39
N LYS A 6 34.77 -10.06 27.11
CA LYS A 6 34.43 -9.06 28.14
C LYS A 6 33.34 -8.10 27.70
N ASP A 7 32.34 -8.02 28.57
CA ASP A 7 31.20 -7.13 28.62
C ASP A 7 31.54 -5.64 28.68
N LYS A 8 30.59 -4.81 28.26
CA LYS A 8 30.33 -3.47 28.83
C LYS A 8 28.85 -3.10 28.69
N PHE A 9 28.04 -3.55 29.65
CA PHE A 9 26.82 -2.85 30.05
C PHE A 9 27.19 -1.84 31.15
N SER A 10 26.76 -0.58 31.00
CA SER A 10 26.87 0.42 32.06
C SER A 10 25.53 1.12 32.28
N THR A 11 25.04 0.91 33.49
CA THR A 11 23.79 1.35 34.12
C THR A 11 23.78 2.85 34.39
N LYS A 12 22.65 3.52 34.18
CA LYS A 12 22.26 4.69 34.99
C LYS A 12 20.84 4.53 35.51
N LYS A 13 20.76 4.46 36.84
CA LYS A 13 19.56 4.52 37.68
C LYS A 13 18.96 5.93 37.64
N CYS A 14 17.63 6.03 37.61
CA CYS A 14 16.92 7.17 38.18
C CYS A 14 15.94 6.63 39.23
N THR A 15 15.99 7.22 40.41
CA THR A 15 15.38 6.78 41.68
C THR A 15 13.93 7.23 41.80
N SER A 16 13.05 6.29 42.12
CA SER A 16 11.70 6.49 42.65
C SER A 16 11.74 6.77 44.16
N LYS A 17 10.83 7.63 44.64
CA LYS A 17 10.43 7.73 46.05
C LYS A 17 8.93 7.51 46.16
N ASP A 18 8.59 6.64 47.12
CA ASP A 18 7.27 6.21 47.56
C ASP A 18 6.38 7.35 48.11
N TYR A 19 5.07 7.15 47.98
CA TYR A 19 4.15 7.28 49.11
C TYR A 19 3.18 6.09 49.15
N SER A 20 2.94 5.67 50.38
CA SER A 20 2.38 4.42 50.89
C SER A 20 0.85 4.28 50.84
N GLN A 21 0.45 3.04 50.56
CA GLN A 21 -0.52 2.20 51.29
C GLN A 21 -1.94 2.71 51.60
N HIS A 22 -2.94 1.96 51.14
CA HIS A 22 -3.97 1.41 52.03
C HIS A 22 -4.34 -0.02 51.60
N SER A 23 -4.33 -0.91 52.59
CA SER A 23 -4.66 -2.34 52.55
C SER A 23 -6.06 -2.57 53.17
N MET A 24 -6.51 -3.83 53.11
CA MET A 24 -7.73 -4.47 53.64
C MET A 24 -8.86 -4.57 52.61
N GLY A 25 -9.50 -5.71 52.36
CA GLY A 25 -9.44 -7.02 52.98
C GLY A 25 -10.45 -7.96 52.29
N ASN A 26 -10.14 -9.25 52.31
CA ASN A 26 -10.90 -10.37 51.75
C ASN A 26 -12.18 -10.65 52.56
N THR A 27 -13.31 -10.98 51.91
CA THR A 27 -14.35 -11.88 52.46
C THR A 27 -15.14 -12.60 51.37
N ASN A 28 -15.13 -13.93 51.45
CA ASN A 28 -16.09 -14.84 50.81
C ASN A 28 -17.43 -14.79 51.55
N THR A 29 -18.55 -14.62 50.83
CA THR A 29 -19.84 -15.17 51.28
C THR A 29 -20.82 -15.33 50.12
N THR A 30 -21.29 -16.55 49.91
CA THR A 30 -22.49 -16.92 49.14
C THR A 30 -23.76 -16.52 49.90
N PRO A 31 -24.86 -16.27 49.17
CA PRO A 31 -26.16 -16.75 49.63
C PRO A 31 -26.94 -17.49 48.52
N SER A 32 -27.61 -18.57 48.94
CA SER A 32 -28.51 -19.39 48.14
C SER A 32 -29.99 -18.96 48.23
N TYR A 33 -30.76 -19.36 47.21
CA TYR A 33 -32.23 -19.45 47.07
C TYR A 33 -33.02 -18.18 46.72
N SER A 34 -33.58 -18.15 45.51
CA SER A 34 -34.95 -18.65 45.29
C SER A 34 -35.27 -18.86 43.80
N SER A 35 -36.00 -19.94 43.56
CA SER A 35 -36.49 -20.49 42.30
C SER A 35 -37.51 -19.58 41.60
N ASN A 36 -37.46 -19.55 40.26
CA ASN A 36 -38.63 -19.69 39.36
C ASN A 36 -38.18 -19.56 37.90
N ASN A 37 -37.95 -20.70 37.25
CA ASN A 37 -37.66 -20.79 35.81
C ASN A 37 -38.87 -21.46 35.13
N PRO A 38 -39.61 -20.79 34.23
CA PRO A 38 -40.91 -21.29 33.75
C PRO A 38 -40.83 -22.14 32.46
N TYR A 39 -39.70 -22.81 32.21
CA TYR A 39 -39.50 -23.65 31.02
C TYR A 39 -38.94 -25.02 31.42
N LEU A 40 -39.75 -25.81 32.11
CA LEU A 40 -39.56 -27.26 32.21
C LEU A 40 -40.93 -27.94 32.10
N ASP A 41 -41.31 -28.27 30.88
CA ASP A 41 -42.23 -29.37 30.59
C ASP A 41 -41.66 -30.13 29.38
N ILE A 42 -41.11 -31.32 29.66
CA ILE A 42 -40.59 -32.27 28.68
C ILE A 42 -41.58 -33.43 28.61
N PRO A 43 -42.29 -33.63 27.49
CA PRO A 43 -42.88 -34.93 27.19
C PRO A 43 -41.82 -35.86 26.62
N SER A 44 -41.65 -36.97 27.32
CA SER A 44 -40.89 -38.16 26.91
C SER A 44 -41.62 -38.87 25.77
N ASP A 45 -41.15 -38.70 24.54
CA ASP A 45 -41.33 -39.71 23.50
C ASP A 45 -40.15 -39.66 22.52
N ALA A 46 -39.50 -40.81 22.33
CA ALA A 46 -38.37 -40.97 21.42
C ALA A 46 -38.87 -40.99 19.96
N PRO A 47 -38.24 -40.26 19.03
CA PRO A 47 -38.62 -40.35 17.62
C PRO A 47 -38.22 -41.72 17.03
N PRO A 48 -38.97 -42.23 16.04
CA PRO A 48 -38.74 -43.55 15.45
C PRO A 48 -37.40 -43.62 14.71
N ALA A 49 -36.80 -44.81 14.72
CA ALA A 49 -35.57 -45.13 13.99
C ALA A 49 -35.75 -44.91 12.49
N TYR A 50 -34.87 -44.13 11.88
CA TYR A 50 -34.84 -43.91 10.43
C TYR A 50 -34.22 -45.11 9.72
N GLU A 51 -35.01 -45.74 8.84
CA GLU A 51 -34.57 -46.77 7.91
C GLU A 51 -33.61 -46.19 6.85
N ALA A 52 -32.59 -46.96 6.48
CA ALA A 52 -31.65 -46.58 5.43
C ALA A 52 -32.29 -46.75 4.04
N THR A 53 -32.63 -45.65 3.38
CA THR A 53 -33.06 -45.66 1.97
C THR A 53 -31.87 -45.58 1.00
N PRO A 54 -31.92 -46.29 -0.14
CA PRO A 54 -30.79 -46.50 -1.03
C PRO A 54 -30.37 -45.26 -1.83
N LYS A 55 -29.04 -45.14 -2.05
CA LYS A 55 -28.38 -44.09 -2.84
C LYS A 55 -28.92 -44.07 -4.27
N THR A 56 -29.67 -43.03 -4.61
CA THR A 56 -29.98 -42.67 -6.00
C THR A 56 -29.25 -41.37 -6.31
N SER A 57 -28.20 -41.46 -7.12
CA SER A 57 -27.39 -40.35 -7.58
C SER A 57 -28.15 -39.49 -8.59
N SER A 58 -28.88 -38.49 -8.11
CA SER A 58 -29.36 -37.39 -8.94
C SER A 58 -28.24 -36.34 -9.06
N ARG A 59 -27.56 -36.33 -10.21
CA ARG A 59 -26.72 -35.21 -10.65
C ARG A 59 -27.60 -33.98 -10.86
N LEU A 60 -27.69 -33.14 -9.85
CA LEU A 60 -28.04 -31.73 -10.03
C LEU A 60 -26.70 -31.00 -10.26
N ASP A 61 -26.46 -30.63 -11.52
CA ASP A 61 -25.35 -29.78 -11.91
C ASP A 61 -25.53 -28.39 -11.28
N ILE A 62 -25.05 -28.23 -10.04
CA ILE A 62 -24.78 -26.93 -9.46
C ILE A 62 -23.56 -26.39 -10.21
N PRO A 63 -23.65 -25.25 -10.92
CA PRO A 63 -22.47 -24.65 -11.51
C PRO A 63 -21.52 -24.30 -10.37
N ARG A 64 -20.46 -25.09 -10.21
CA ARG A 64 -19.33 -24.75 -9.37
C ARG A 64 -18.88 -23.38 -9.86
N ARG A 65 -19.01 -22.35 -9.01
CA ARG A 65 -18.56 -20.98 -9.30
C ARG A 65 -17.08 -21.08 -9.61
N VAL A 66 -16.75 -21.20 -10.89
CA VAL A 66 -15.38 -21.18 -11.38
C VAL A 66 -14.86 -19.81 -10.94
N ALA A 67 -13.78 -19.79 -10.18
CA ALA A 67 -13.10 -18.54 -9.86
C ALA A 67 -12.94 -17.78 -11.18
N SER A 68 -13.57 -16.61 -11.28
CA SER A 68 -13.50 -15.80 -12.49
C SER A 68 -12.01 -15.63 -12.84
N PRO A 69 -11.61 -15.87 -14.09
CA PRO A 69 -10.22 -15.67 -14.48
C PRO A 69 -9.86 -14.24 -14.11
N SER A 70 -8.81 -14.13 -13.30
CA SER A 70 -8.34 -12.84 -12.83
C SER A 70 -7.93 -11.98 -14.01
N PRO A 71 -8.30 -10.69 -14.02
CA PRO A 71 -8.16 -9.91 -15.23
C PRO A 71 -6.68 -9.61 -15.50
N SER A 72 -6.19 -10.00 -16.68
CA SER A 72 -4.88 -9.62 -17.20
C SER A 72 -4.95 -8.22 -17.80
N LEU A 73 -3.84 -7.48 -17.95
CA LEU A 73 -3.88 -6.16 -18.60
C LEU A 73 -4.42 -6.27 -20.03
N SER A 74 -4.14 -7.35 -20.77
CA SER A 74 -4.76 -7.64 -22.06
C SER A 74 -6.28 -7.90 -22.01
N SER A 75 -6.83 -8.19 -20.82
CA SER A 75 -8.27 -8.34 -20.57
C SER A 75 -8.91 -7.06 -20.02
N ILE A 76 -8.12 -6.13 -19.46
CA ILE A 76 -8.61 -4.87 -18.86
C ILE A 76 -8.43 -3.69 -19.82
N THR A 77 -7.31 -3.66 -20.54
CA THR A 77 -6.97 -2.64 -21.53
C THR A 77 -7.27 -3.18 -22.91
N SER A 78 -7.95 -2.38 -23.73
CA SER A 78 -8.13 -2.65 -25.15
C SER A 78 -7.33 -1.61 -25.95
N ALA A 79 -7.23 -1.82 -27.26
CA ALA A 79 -6.72 -0.78 -28.16
C ALA A 79 -7.57 0.52 -28.09
N GLU A 80 -8.80 0.45 -27.59
CA GLU A 80 -9.73 1.57 -27.45
C GLU A 80 -9.59 2.30 -26.12
N ASP A 81 -9.21 1.62 -25.03
CA ASP A 81 -8.97 2.23 -23.72
C ASP A 81 -7.70 1.68 -23.05
N LYS A 82 -6.58 2.35 -23.33
CA LYS A 82 -5.27 2.07 -22.73
C LYS A 82 -5.18 2.43 -21.24
N TYR A 83 -6.18 3.09 -20.67
CA TYR A 83 -6.20 3.61 -19.31
C TYR A 83 -7.23 2.94 -18.40
N ALA A 84 -8.04 2.02 -18.92
CA ALA A 84 -9.07 1.28 -18.19
C ALA A 84 -8.60 0.69 -16.85
N PHE A 85 -7.35 0.22 -16.80
CA PHE A 85 -6.75 -0.37 -15.60
C PHE A 85 -6.50 0.63 -14.46
N LEU A 86 -6.51 1.95 -14.71
CA LEU A 86 -6.46 2.99 -13.67
C LEU A 86 -7.63 2.87 -12.69
N SER A 87 -8.76 2.26 -13.09
CA SER A 87 -9.90 1.98 -12.21
C SER A 87 -9.64 0.91 -11.14
N THR A 88 -8.53 0.16 -11.26
CA THR A 88 -8.28 -1.03 -10.42
C THR A 88 -7.45 -0.76 -9.17
N PHE A 89 -6.92 0.46 -9.01
CA PHE A 89 -6.11 0.87 -7.86
C PHE A 89 -6.31 2.35 -7.54
N ASP A 90 -6.06 2.73 -6.29
CA ASP A 90 -5.99 4.14 -5.88
C ASP A 90 -4.64 4.71 -6.27
N THR A 91 -4.64 5.86 -6.97
CA THR A 91 -3.39 6.54 -7.37
C THR A 91 -3.00 7.59 -6.33
N VAL A 92 -1.81 7.39 -5.73
CA VAL A 92 -1.26 8.28 -4.70
C VAL A 92 0.04 8.89 -5.21
N PHE A 93 0.12 10.21 -5.31
CA PHE A 93 1.38 10.92 -5.57
C PHE A 93 2.04 11.37 -4.28
N VAL A 94 3.34 11.10 -4.14
CA VAL A 94 4.19 11.63 -3.09
C VAL A 94 5.18 12.59 -3.72
N ILE A 95 4.97 13.88 -3.54
CA ILE A 95 5.74 14.93 -4.19
C ILE A 95 6.85 15.40 -3.25
N ASP A 96 8.08 15.38 -3.74
CA ASP A 96 9.19 16.06 -3.09
C ASP A 96 8.95 17.58 -3.12
N ASP A 97 8.83 18.16 -1.94
CA ASP A 97 8.78 19.60 -1.70
C ASP A 97 10.03 20.06 -0.93
N SER A 98 11.15 19.35 -1.04
CA SER A 98 12.45 19.75 -0.52
C SER A 98 12.97 21.03 -1.18
N GLY A 99 13.99 21.65 -0.58
CA GLY A 99 14.59 22.87 -1.13
C GLY A 99 15.18 22.70 -2.55
N SER A 100 15.64 21.50 -2.94
CA SER A 100 16.24 21.26 -4.27
C SER A 100 15.22 21.40 -5.40
N MET A 101 13.95 21.09 -5.12
CA MET A 101 12.86 21.17 -6.08
C MET A 101 12.52 22.60 -6.53
N ALA A 102 13.01 23.62 -5.82
CA ALA A 102 12.70 25.02 -6.10
C ALA A 102 12.98 25.43 -7.56
N GLY A 103 12.03 26.13 -8.16
CA GLY A 103 12.19 26.70 -9.50
C GLY A 103 11.68 25.78 -10.61
N ARG A 104 12.58 25.07 -11.30
CA ARG A 104 12.23 24.33 -12.52
C ARG A 104 11.47 23.03 -12.21
N SER A 105 12.04 22.16 -11.38
CA SER A 105 11.45 20.86 -11.02
C SER A 105 10.04 21.05 -10.45
N TRP A 106 9.84 21.99 -9.52
CA TRP A 106 8.53 22.28 -8.93
C TRP A 106 7.46 22.67 -9.95
N ARG A 107 7.81 23.54 -10.93
CA ARG A 107 6.86 23.96 -11.98
C ARG A 107 6.53 22.81 -12.93
N GLU A 108 7.54 22.04 -13.33
CA GLU A 108 7.36 20.87 -14.20
C GLU A 108 6.45 19.82 -13.56
N VAL A 109 6.64 19.53 -12.27
CA VAL A 109 5.76 18.61 -11.53
C VAL A 109 4.33 19.15 -11.46
N ARG A 110 4.15 20.44 -11.15
CA ARG A 110 2.81 21.07 -11.13
C ARG A 110 2.09 20.93 -12.46
N GLU A 111 2.75 21.28 -13.55
CA GLU A 111 2.20 21.24 -14.92
C GLU A 111 1.84 19.80 -15.33
N THR A 112 2.71 18.85 -14.97
CA THR A 112 2.49 17.45 -15.31
C THR A 112 1.34 16.84 -14.51
N LEU A 113 1.27 17.07 -13.20
CA LEU A 113 0.14 16.63 -12.38
C LEU A 113 -1.18 17.27 -12.84
N SER A 114 -1.15 18.56 -13.22
CA SER A 114 -2.33 19.25 -13.75
C SER A 114 -2.86 18.59 -15.03
N SER A 115 -1.97 18.03 -15.84
CA SER A 115 -2.33 17.33 -17.07
C SER A 115 -2.83 15.90 -16.83
N ILE A 116 -2.36 15.25 -15.77
CA ILE A 116 -2.65 13.84 -15.48
C ILE A 116 -3.87 13.65 -14.59
N ALA A 117 -4.16 14.58 -13.67
CA ALA A 117 -5.32 14.46 -12.79
C ALA A 117 -6.64 14.21 -13.56
N PRO A 118 -6.94 14.91 -14.68
CA PRO A 118 -8.13 14.62 -15.48
C PRO A 118 -8.13 13.22 -16.14
N ILE A 119 -6.94 12.71 -16.49
CA ILE A 119 -6.78 11.38 -17.10
C ILE A 119 -6.97 10.29 -16.05
N CYS A 120 -6.40 10.45 -14.86
CA CYS A 120 -6.62 9.51 -13.76
C CYS A 120 -8.11 9.48 -13.39
N THR A 121 -8.76 10.64 -13.33
CA THR A 121 -10.14 10.76 -12.86
C THR A 121 -11.21 10.36 -13.85
N SER A 122 -10.88 10.26 -15.15
CA SER A 122 -11.79 9.64 -16.12
C SER A 122 -11.98 8.14 -15.90
N HIS A 123 -11.05 7.48 -15.21
CA HIS A 123 -11.08 6.05 -14.91
C HIS A 123 -11.21 5.75 -13.41
N ASP A 124 -10.84 6.70 -12.55
CA ASP A 124 -10.98 6.61 -11.09
C ASP A 124 -11.79 7.80 -10.53
N PRO A 125 -13.12 7.66 -10.35
CA PRO A 125 -13.98 8.79 -10.04
C PRO A 125 -13.74 9.45 -8.67
N ASP A 126 -13.12 8.76 -7.71
CA ASP A 126 -12.74 9.33 -6.42
C ASP A 126 -11.54 10.28 -6.55
N GLY A 127 -10.66 10.07 -7.52
CA GLY A 127 -9.58 10.95 -7.92
C GLY A 127 -8.22 10.53 -7.40
N ILE A 128 -7.24 11.45 -7.45
CA ILE A 128 -5.89 11.18 -6.95
C ILE A 128 -5.69 11.75 -5.55
N ASP A 129 -4.87 11.08 -4.77
CA ASP A 129 -4.38 11.59 -3.50
C ASP A 129 -2.96 12.14 -3.66
N VAL A 130 -2.66 13.26 -3.01
CA VAL A 130 -1.35 13.89 -3.04
C VAL A 130 -0.82 14.11 -1.62
N TYR A 131 0.41 13.67 -1.39
CA TYR A 131 1.17 13.92 -0.17
C TYR A 131 2.47 14.63 -0.54
N PHE A 132 2.94 15.53 0.32
CA PHE A 132 4.27 16.11 0.20
C PHE A 132 5.26 15.46 1.17
N LEU A 133 6.56 15.46 0.88
CA LEU A 133 7.58 14.91 1.79
C LEU A 133 7.64 15.68 3.11
N ASN A 134 7.64 17.01 3.06
CA ASN A 134 7.78 17.91 4.20
C ASN A 134 6.43 18.50 4.63
N HIS A 135 5.67 19.08 3.70
CA HIS A 135 4.40 19.71 4.02
C HIS A 135 3.36 18.71 4.56
N ARG A 136 2.56 19.16 5.53
CA ARG A 136 1.52 18.37 6.19
C ARG A 136 0.20 19.13 6.15
N ALA A 137 -0.78 18.59 5.43
CA ALA A 137 -2.14 19.12 5.46
C ALA A 137 -2.79 18.87 6.85
N ALA A 138 -3.83 19.64 7.16
CA ALA A 138 -4.61 19.46 8.40
C ALA A 138 -5.61 18.29 8.35
N SER A 139 -5.66 17.58 7.22
CA SER A 139 -6.58 16.47 6.97
C SER A 139 -6.24 15.24 7.83
N VAL A 140 -7.29 14.51 8.24
CA VAL A 140 -7.16 13.40 9.21
C VAL A 140 -7.06 12.02 8.54
N GLY A 141 -7.40 11.91 7.26
CA GLY A 141 -7.50 10.64 6.51
C GLY A 141 -8.77 9.84 6.82
N THR A 142 -8.95 8.73 6.12
CA THR A 142 -10.16 7.87 6.16
C THR A 142 -9.88 6.44 6.68
N GLY A 143 -8.68 6.22 7.22
CA GLY A 143 -8.23 4.93 7.75
C GLY A 143 -7.39 4.12 6.77
N THR A 144 -7.71 4.13 5.48
CA THR A 144 -6.82 3.69 4.38
C THR A 144 -5.93 4.84 3.93
N GLN A 145 -6.50 6.05 3.80
CA GLN A 145 -5.74 7.27 3.58
C GLN A 145 -5.04 7.69 4.88
N ALA A 146 -3.73 7.94 4.77
CA ALA A 146 -2.94 8.47 5.86
C ALA A 146 -3.28 9.94 6.13
N PRO A 147 -3.15 10.43 7.37
CA PRO A 147 -3.35 11.84 7.67
C PRO A 147 -2.36 12.74 6.91
N SER A 148 -2.68 14.02 6.87
CA SER A 148 -1.85 15.07 6.28
C SER A 148 -1.59 14.94 4.79
N GLY A 149 -2.55 14.39 4.05
CA GLY A 149 -2.60 14.39 2.58
C GLY A 149 -3.66 15.34 2.02
N TYR A 150 -3.69 15.47 0.71
CA TYR A 150 -4.75 16.14 -0.03
C TYR A 150 -5.45 15.07 -0.86
N TYR A 151 -6.75 14.89 -0.62
CA TYR A 151 -7.46 13.75 -1.16
C TYR A 151 -8.40 14.15 -2.29
N ASN A 152 -8.72 13.18 -3.14
CA ASN A 152 -9.76 13.31 -4.15
C ASN A 152 -9.57 14.53 -5.06
N ILE A 153 -8.32 14.75 -5.48
CA ILE A 153 -7.98 15.77 -6.46
C ILE A 153 -8.42 15.26 -7.83
N ARG A 154 -9.25 16.03 -8.51
CA ARG A 154 -9.91 15.64 -9.76
C ARG A 154 -9.49 16.47 -10.96
N ASP A 155 -9.24 17.75 -10.74
CA ASP A 155 -9.00 18.68 -11.83
C ASP A 155 -7.68 19.46 -11.70
N ALA A 156 -7.26 20.03 -12.83
CA ALA A 156 -6.06 20.84 -12.93
C ALA A 156 -6.09 22.06 -11.99
N ALA A 157 -7.26 22.65 -11.74
CA ALA A 157 -7.38 23.84 -10.90
C ALA A 157 -7.14 23.49 -9.42
N GLN A 158 -7.56 22.31 -8.95
CA GLN A 158 -7.22 21.79 -7.62
C GLN A 158 -5.70 21.57 -7.48
N VAL A 159 -5.04 21.00 -8.51
CA VAL A 159 -3.57 20.85 -8.52
C VAL A 159 -2.88 22.21 -8.46
N GLN A 160 -3.34 23.20 -9.24
CA GLN A 160 -2.75 24.54 -9.21
C GLN A 160 -2.87 25.18 -7.81
N ARG A 161 -4.06 25.17 -7.21
CA ARG A 161 -4.27 25.68 -5.85
C ARG A 161 -3.39 24.98 -4.82
N LEU A 162 -3.21 23.67 -4.97
CA LEU A 162 -2.34 22.88 -4.12
C LEU A 162 -0.90 23.41 -4.16
N PHE A 163 -0.33 23.54 -5.36
CA PHE A 163 1.05 23.98 -5.56
C PHE A 163 1.26 25.47 -5.25
N ASP A 164 0.20 26.28 -5.28
CA ASP A 164 0.27 27.68 -4.84
C ASP A 164 0.29 27.80 -3.29
N SER A 165 -0.25 26.80 -2.59
CA SER A 165 -0.30 26.76 -1.12
C SER A 165 0.96 26.18 -0.47
N VAL A 166 1.82 25.51 -1.23
CA VAL A 166 3.03 24.83 -0.73
C VAL A 166 4.28 25.40 -1.39
N ARG A 167 5.34 25.60 -0.61
CA ARG A 167 6.63 26.09 -1.10
C ARG A 167 7.74 25.06 -0.86
N PRO A 168 8.58 24.77 -1.87
CA PRO A 168 9.75 23.92 -1.71
C PRO A 168 10.66 24.38 -0.57
N SER A 169 10.89 23.53 0.41
CA SER A 169 11.74 23.77 1.58
C SER A 169 12.05 22.47 2.34
N GLY A 170 13.13 22.46 3.12
CA GLY A 170 13.49 21.29 3.94
C GLY A 170 14.29 20.24 3.18
N SER A 171 14.36 19.04 3.76
CA SER A 171 15.12 17.90 3.26
C SER A 171 14.24 16.95 2.45
N THR A 172 14.75 15.77 2.09
CA THR A 172 14.03 14.74 1.33
C THR A 172 13.76 13.51 2.22
N PRO A 173 12.88 13.58 3.24
CA PRO A 173 12.62 12.49 4.19
C PRO A 173 11.68 11.43 3.60
N THR A 174 12.14 10.75 2.55
CA THR A 174 11.37 9.80 1.74
C THR A 174 10.87 8.62 2.58
N GLY A 175 11.73 8.00 3.37
CA GLY A 175 11.38 6.82 4.17
C GLY A 175 10.33 7.14 5.23
N ALA A 176 10.52 8.23 5.98
CA ALA A 176 9.57 8.68 6.99
C ALA A 176 8.19 8.98 6.38
N ARG A 177 8.15 9.63 5.21
CA ARG A 177 6.88 9.92 4.55
C ARG A 177 6.20 8.64 4.02
N LEU A 178 6.95 7.76 3.36
CA LEU A 178 6.43 6.45 2.95
C LEU A 178 5.89 5.65 4.13
N HIS A 179 6.59 5.65 5.27
CA HIS A 179 6.11 4.99 6.48
C HIS A 179 4.74 5.51 6.93
N SER A 180 4.56 6.84 6.93
CA SER A 180 3.30 7.47 7.33
C SER A 180 2.13 7.09 6.43
N ILE A 181 2.39 6.86 5.13
CA ILE A 181 1.39 6.51 4.12
C ILE A 181 1.07 5.01 4.16
N LEU A 182 2.11 4.17 4.17
CA LEU A 182 1.97 2.71 4.15
C LEU A 182 1.37 2.15 5.43
N LYS A 183 1.74 2.70 6.60
CA LYS A 183 1.31 2.17 7.89
C LYS A 183 -0.21 2.05 8.05
N PRO A 184 -1.05 3.09 7.84
CA PRO A 184 -2.48 2.97 8.00
C PRO A 184 -3.10 1.99 6.99
N TYR A 185 -2.68 2.06 5.73
CA TYR A 185 -3.15 1.17 4.66
C TYR A 185 -2.83 -0.30 4.95
N VAL A 186 -1.56 -0.65 5.22
CA VAL A 186 -1.16 -2.02 5.55
C VAL A 186 -1.87 -2.49 6.81
N SER A 187 -2.01 -1.64 7.83
CA SER A 187 -2.76 -2.01 9.04
C SER A 187 -4.24 -2.27 8.76
N HIS A 188 -4.85 -1.56 7.82
CA HIS A 188 -6.22 -1.78 7.40
C HIS A 188 -6.39 -3.13 6.71
N VAL A 189 -5.50 -3.45 5.76
CA VAL A 189 -5.46 -4.73 5.05
C VAL A 189 -5.22 -5.88 6.02
N SER A 190 -4.24 -5.76 6.93
CA SER A 190 -3.94 -6.79 7.93
C SER A 190 -5.07 -7.08 8.92
N ARG A 191 -6.01 -6.15 9.14
CA ARG A 191 -7.18 -6.37 10.01
C ARG A 191 -8.29 -7.17 9.34
N ARG A 192 -8.24 -7.36 8.02
CA ARG A 192 -9.23 -8.09 7.23
C ARG A 192 -8.57 -9.11 6.29
N PRO A 193 -7.76 -10.04 6.82
CA PRO A 193 -7.03 -11.00 6.00
C PRO A 193 -7.95 -11.95 5.21
N ASP A 194 -9.16 -12.22 5.71
CA ASP A 194 -10.14 -13.07 5.00
C ASP A 194 -10.84 -12.33 3.83
N ASN A 195 -10.60 -11.03 3.67
CA ASN A 195 -11.26 -10.20 2.67
C ASN A 195 -10.30 -9.16 2.06
N LEU A 196 -9.07 -9.60 1.74
CA LEU A 196 -8.02 -8.76 1.14
C LEU A 196 -8.51 -8.09 -0.15
N ASP A 197 -9.29 -8.80 -0.96
CA ASP A 197 -9.87 -8.31 -2.22
C ASP A 197 -10.87 -7.17 -2.05
N SER A 198 -11.36 -6.91 -0.82
CA SER A 198 -12.27 -5.78 -0.54
C SER A 198 -11.55 -4.44 -0.40
N THR A 199 -10.23 -4.43 -0.22
CA THR A 199 -9.45 -3.19 -0.16
C THR A 199 -8.80 -2.96 -1.52
N LYS A 200 -9.21 -1.87 -2.19
CA LYS A 200 -8.64 -1.46 -3.48
C LYS A 200 -7.10 -1.33 -3.34
N PRO A 201 -6.32 -1.96 -4.23
CA PRO A 201 -4.86 -1.80 -4.26
C PRO A 201 -4.43 -0.34 -4.35
N VAL A 202 -3.23 -0.01 -3.87
CA VAL A 202 -2.69 1.36 -3.95
C VAL A 202 -1.44 1.41 -4.80
N ASN A 203 -1.34 2.43 -5.65
CA ASN A 203 -0.15 2.72 -6.44
C ASN A 203 0.45 4.08 -6.03
N ILE A 204 1.57 4.03 -5.31
CA ILE A 204 2.27 5.19 -4.76
C ILE A 204 3.37 5.61 -5.74
N ILE A 205 3.31 6.84 -6.25
CA ILE A 205 4.29 7.40 -7.18
C ILE A 205 5.03 8.54 -6.47
N VAL A 206 6.28 8.28 -6.10
CA VAL A 206 7.19 9.24 -5.48
C VAL A 206 7.88 10.04 -6.57
N ILE A 207 7.69 11.37 -6.60
CA ILE A 207 8.32 12.27 -7.57
C ILE A 207 9.37 13.10 -6.84
N THR A 208 10.63 12.97 -7.21
CA THR A 208 11.77 13.60 -6.51
C THR A 208 12.89 14.02 -7.46
N ASP A 209 13.63 15.07 -7.11
CA ASP A 209 14.90 15.44 -7.78
C ASP A 209 16.14 15.24 -6.90
N GLY A 210 15.96 14.77 -5.66
CA GLY A 210 17.02 14.62 -4.68
C GLY A 210 17.13 13.21 -4.09
N CYS A 211 18.29 12.95 -3.46
CA CYS A 211 18.53 11.74 -2.69
C CYS A 211 17.70 11.73 -1.40
N PRO A 212 17.16 10.57 -0.98
CA PRO A 212 16.62 10.40 0.36
C PRO A 212 17.61 10.86 1.43
N THR A 213 17.10 11.59 2.44
CA THR A 213 17.88 12.04 3.62
C THR A 213 17.72 11.12 4.83
N ASP A 214 16.97 10.04 4.65
CA ASP A 214 16.70 8.97 5.58
C ASP A 214 16.80 7.62 4.84
N ASP A 215 16.34 6.55 5.48
CA ASP A 215 16.40 5.18 4.95
C ASP A 215 15.02 4.69 4.46
N PRO A 216 14.68 4.89 3.18
CA PRO A 216 13.45 4.35 2.60
C PRO A 216 13.50 2.84 2.41
N GLU A 217 14.68 2.23 2.20
CA GLU A 217 14.83 0.79 1.97
C GLU A 217 14.27 0.00 3.15
N SER A 218 14.73 0.31 4.37
CA SER A 218 14.26 -0.35 5.60
C SER A 218 12.74 -0.25 5.78
N ILE A 219 12.14 0.88 5.41
CA ILE A 219 10.70 1.10 5.52
C ILE A 219 9.93 0.25 4.51
N ILE A 220 10.42 0.18 3.27
CA ILE A 220 9.83 -0.63 2.20
C ILE A 220 9.92 -2.11 2.58
N VAL A 221 11.11 -2.60 2.96
CA VAL A 221 11.33 -4.00 3.38
C VAL A 221 10.43 -4.37 4.55
N HIS A 222 10.29 -3.48 5.54
CA HIS A 222 9.42 -3.71 6.69
C HIS A 222 7.95 -3.93 6.30
N HIS A 223 7.40 -3.08 5.43
CA HIS A 223 6.00 -3.21 4.99
C HIS A 223 5.81 -4.35 3.98
N ALA A 224 6.81 -4.63 3.14
CA ALA A 224 6.83 -5.78 2.24
C ALA A 224 6.65 -7.10 3.02
N LYS A 225 7.48 -7.30 4.05
CA LYS A 225 7.40 -8.49 4.94
C LYS A 225 6.05 -8.62 5.63
N LYS A 226 5.44 -7.50 6.04
CA LYS A 226 4.09 -7.51 6.66
C LYS A 226 3.00 -7.93 5.68
N LEU A 227 3.08 -7.47 4.43
CA LEU A 227 2.13 -7.85 3.39
C LEU A 227 2.27 -9.34 3.04
N ASP A 228 3.50 -9.87 3.04
CA ASP A 228 3.74 -11.30 2.78
C ASP A 228 3.24 -12.19 3.94
N GLN A 229 3.37 -11.74 5.19
CA GLN A 229 2.85 -12.46 6.37
C GLN A 229 1.33 -12.68 6.34
N ILE A 230 0.59 -11.79 5.67
CA ILE A 230 -0.87 -11.90 5.51
C ILE A 230 -1.26 -12.42 4.12
N GLU A 231 -0.29 -12.94 3.35
CA GLU A 231 -0.48 -13.44 2.00
C GLU A 231 -1.18 -12.43 1.05
N ALA A 232 -0.93 -11.13 1.25
CA ALA A 232 -1.55 -10.09 0.44
C ALA A 232 -1.16 -10.24 -1.03
N PRO A 233 -2.11 -10.07 -1.99
CA PRO A 233 -1.82 -10.17 -3.41
C PRO A 233 -0.62 -9.32 -3.78
N PRO A 234 0.36 -9.78 -4.62
CA PRO A 234 1.59 -9.04 -4.90
C PRO A 234 1.38 -7.57 -5.27
N HIS A 235 0.30 -7.28 -6.01
CA HIS A 235 -0.09 -5.96 -6.49
C HIS A 235 -0.84 -5.08 -5.47
N GLN A 236 -1.10 -5.56 -4.23
CA GLN A 236 -1.86 -4.81 -3.21
C GLN A 236 -1.25 -3.43 -2.91
N VAL A 237 0.07 -3.32 -3.01
CA VAL A 237 0.82 -2.07 -2.91
C VAL A 237 1.85 -2.04 -4.03
N GLY A 238 1.85 -0.95 -4.79
CA GLY A 238 2.91 -0.57 -5.69
C GLY A 238 3.59 0.71 -5.22
N ILE A 239 4.92 0.77 -5.31
CA ILE A 239 5.71 1.99 -5.12
C ILE A 239 6.50 2.21 -6.40
N GLN A 240 6.54 3.46 -6.85
CA GLN A 240 7.26 3.86 -8.05
C GLN A 240 8.05 5.11 -7.74
N PHE A 241 9.36 5.08 -7.95
CA PHE A 241 10.17 6.29 -7.87
C PHE A 241 10.31 6.89 -9.25
N PHE A 242 9.99 8.17 -9.36
CA PHE A 242 10.05 8.93 -10.57
C PHE A 242 10.94 10.14 -10.40
N GLN A 243 12.11 10.09 -11.05
CA GLN A 243 13.07 11.18 -10.96
C GLN A 243 12.70 12.34 -11.89
N VAL A 244 12.72 13.55 -11.34
CA VAL A 244 12.64 14.81 -12.09
C VAL A 244 14.01 15.49 -12.08
N GLY A 245 14.33 16.22 -13.14
CA GLY A 245 15.64 16.81 -13.31
C GLY A 245 16.72 15.78 -13.64
N ASN A 246 17.98 16.22 -13.60
CA ASN A 246 19.15 15.43 -14.04
C ASN A 246 20.21 15.30 -12.94
N GLU A 247 19.79 15.35 -11.68
CA GLU A 247 20.71 15.23 -10.55
C GLU A 247 21.28 13.80 -10.49
N ARG A 248 22.61 13.67 -10.53
CA ARG A 248 23.27 12.37 -10.65
C ARG A 248 23.24 11.59 -9.35
N GLY A 249 23.27 12.28 -8.22
CA GLY A 249 23.12 11.69 -6.88
C GLY A 249 21.77 11.00 -6.74
N ALA A 250 20.68 11.65 -7.10
CA ALA A 250 19.32 11.14 -7.04
C ALA A 250 19.17 9.93 -7.96
N ALA A 251 19.69 10.01 -9.18
CA ALA A 251 19.70 8.87 -10.11
C ALA A 251 20.44 7.67 -9.52
N LYS A 252 21.60 7.91 -8.89
CA LYS A 252 22.40 6.88 -8.25
C LYS A 252 21.67 6.28 -7.04
N ALA A 253 21.14 7.11 -6.16
CA ALA A 253 20.44 6.69 -4.94
C ALA A 253 19.18 5.87 -5.26
N LEU A 254 18.41 6.25 -6.28
CA LEU A 254 17.26 5.47 -6.73
C LEU A 254 17.68 4.12 -7.32
N ARG A 255 18.79 4.07 -8.06
CA ARG A 255 19.32 2.82 -8.59
C ARG A 255 19.81 1.87 -7.48
N GLU A 256 20.58 2.40 -6.53
CA GLU A 256 21.04 1.65 -5.37
C GLU A 256 19.83 1.09 -4.59
N LEU A 257 18.79 1.92 -4.37
CA LEU A 257 17.56 1.46 -3.74
C LEU A 257 16.87 0.31 -4.52
N ASP A 258 16.82 0.38 -5.86
CA ASP A 258 16.22 -0.68 -6.68
C ASP A 258 17.02 -1.99 -6.61
N ASP A 259 18.34 -1.89 -6.73
CA ASP A 259 19.26 -3.04 -6.69
C ASP A 259 19.23 -3.70 -5.30
N ASP A 260 19.32 -2.91 -4.21
CA ASP A 260 19.29 -3.39 -2.83
C ASP A 260 17.97 -4.12 -2.52
N LEU A 261 16.84 -3.57 -2.94
CA LEU A 261 15.52 -4.21 -2.76
C LEU A 261 15.40 -5.53 -3.54
N ALA A 262 16.00 -5.62 -4.73
CA ALA A 262 16.02 -6.85 -5.51
C ALA A 262 16.86 -7.95 -4.82
N GLU A 263 17.98 -7.59 -4.18
CA GLU A 263 18.84 -8.51 -3.44
C GLU A 263 18.19 -9.04 -2.15
N GLN A 264 17.35 -8.24 -1.49
CA GLN A 264 16.65 -8.64 -0.25
C GLN A 264 15.59 -9.72 -0.45
N GLY A 265 15.23 -10.06 -1.70
CA GLY A 265 14.26 -11.11 -2.02
C GLY A 265 12.84 -10.83 -1.50
N ILE A 266 12.50 -9.55 -1.30
CA ILE A 266 11.14 -9.14 -0.93
C ILE A 266 10.18 -9.29 -2.12
N ARG A 267 8.87 -9.24 -1.84
CA ARG A 267 7.84 -9.14 -2.89
C ARG A 267 8.15 -8.00 -3.88
N ASP A 268 7.87 -8.27 -5.14
CA ASP A 268 8.00 -7.31 -6.24
C ASP A 268 6.93 -6.21 -6.13
N MET A 269 7.27 -5.13 -5.43
CA MET A 269 6.37 -4.01 -5.15
C MET A 269 6.97 -2.63 -5.43
N VAL A 270 8.25 -2.54 -5.78
CA VAL A 270 8.95 -1.28 -6.07
C VAL A 270 9.47 -1.31 -7.50
N ASP A 271 9.26 -0.21 -8.22
CA ASP A 271 9.92 0.04 -9.51
C ASP A 271 10.55 1.43 -9.49
N THR A 272 11.67 1.62 -10.20
CA THR A 272 12.30 2.93 -10.39
C THR A 272 12.27 3.34 -11.86
N ALA A 273 11.96 4.61 -12.11
CA ALA A 273 11.94 5.19 -13.44
C ALA A 273 12.61 6.57 -13.44
N THR A 274 13.59 6.74 -14.32
CA THR A 274 14.25 8.03 -14.54
C THR A 274 13.73 8.67 -15.82
N TRP A 275 13.34 9.95 -15.76
CA TRP A 275 13.14 10.74 -16.97
C TRP A 275 14.50 11.17 -17.53
N ASN A 276 15.06 10.37 -18.43
CA ASN A 276 16.23 10.76 -19.21
C ASN A 276 15.80 11.50 -20.47
N SER A 277 16.11 12.79 -20.55
CA SER A 277 15.95 13.71 -21.70
C SER A 277 16.73 13.30 -22.98
N THR A 278 17.14 12.02 -23.11
CA THR A 278 18.02 11.54 -24.18
C THR A 278 17.32 10.71 -25.27
N GLY A 279 16.00 10.47 -25.15
CA GLY A 279 15.23 9.82 -26.21
C GLY A 279 14.72 10.85 -27.21
N SER A 280 15.28 10.85 -28.43
CA SER A 280 14.95 11.49 -29.73
C SER A 280 14.15 12.81 -29.84
N ASP A 281 13.29 13.15 -28.89
CA ASP A 281 12.66 14.46 -28.76
C ASP A 281 13.44 15.29 -27.75
N ASN A 282 14.04 16.39 -28.23
CA ASN A 282 14.76 17.41 -27.48
C ASN A 282 13.92 18.15 -26.41
N SER A 283 12.80 17.57 -25.94
CA SER A 283 12.01 18.13 -24.85
C SER A 283 12.74 17.90 -23.52
N LYS A 284 13.39 18.96 -23.02
CA LYS A 284 14.09 18.95 -21.72
C LYS A 284 13.16 18.77 -20.52
N ALA A 285 11.84 18.94 -20.70
CA ALA A 285 10.85 19.07 -19.64
C ALA A 285 10.13 17.75 -19.35
N LEU A 286 9.72 17.57 -18.09
CA LEU A 286 8.80 16.50 -17.69
C LEU A 286 7.49 16.58 -18.49
N THR A 287 7.05 15.45 -19.07
CA THR A 287 5.82 15.39 -19.87
C THR A 287 4.74 14.55 -19.20
N ALA A 288 3.48 14.86 -19.51
CA ALA A 288 2.32 14.06 -19.09
C ALA A 288 2.47 12.61 -19.55
N ASP A 289 2.93 12.39 -20.78
CA ASP A 289 3.18 11.04 -21.31
C ASP A 289 4.28 10.30 -20.56
N GLY A 290 5.31 10.99 -20.07
CA GLY A 290 6.38 10.41 -19.26
C GLY A 290 5.87 9.87 -17.93
N ILE A 291 5.15 10.68 -17.15
CA ILE A 291 4.56 10.21 -15.88
C ILE A 291 3.46 9.20 -16.16
N LEU A 292 2.65 9.38 -17.20
CA LEU A 292 1.59 8.43 -17.53
C LEU A 292 2.18 7.08 -17.92
N LYS A 293 3.30 7.04 -18.66
CA LYS A 293 4.06 5.81 -18.91
C LYS A 293 4.57 5.17 -17.62
N VAL A 294 4.89 5.95 -16.60
CA VAL A 294 5.32 5.43 -15.29
C VAL A 294 4.13 4.81 -14.57
N VAL A 295 3.03 5.57 -14.44
CA VAL A 295 1.73 5.09 -13.93
C VAL A 295 1.30 3.79 -14.62
N LEU A 296 1.43 3.71 -15.95
CA LEU A 296 1.13 2.55 -16.79
C LEU A 296 2.15 1.40 -16.60
N GLY A 297 3.44 1.70 -16.74
CA GLY A 297 4.51 0.73 -17.01
C GLY A 297 4.83 -0.19 -15.82
N ALA A 298 4.80 0.36 -14.61
CA ALA A 298 4.96 -0.43 -13.40
C ALA A 298 3.74 -1.32 -13.11
N VAL A 299 2.56 -0.98 -13.62
CA VAL A 299 1.36 -1.82 -13.47
C VAL A 299 1.32 -2.92 -14.53
N VAL A 300 1.68 -2.61 -15.78
CA VAL A 300 1.77 -3.58 -16.90
C VAL A 300 2.72 -4.74 -16.56
N ARG A 301 3.93 -4.44 -16.07
CA ARG A 301 4.92 -5.47 -15.68
C ARG A 301 4.41 -6.41 -14.59
N ARG A 302 3.61 -5.90 -13.66
CA ARG A 302 3.07 -6.66 -12.53
C ARG A 302 1.86 -7.52 -12.92
N LEU A 303 1.02 -7.04 -13.83
CA LEU A 303 -0.13 -7.81 -14.35
C LEU A 303 0.32 -8.92 -15.32
N ASP A 304 1.32 -8.67 -16.16
CA ASP A 304 1.82 -9.67 -17.12
C ASP A 304 2.50 -10.88 -16.43
N ARG A 305 3.13 -10.68 -15.26
CA ARG A 305 3.73 -11.76 -14.45
C ARG A 305 2.70 -12.67 -13.77
N ARG A 306 1.45 -12.22 -13.60
CA ARG A 306 0.35 -13.03 -13.04
C ARG A 306 -0.11 -14.10 -14.03
N SER A 307 -0.15 -13.79 -15.32
CA SER A 307 -0.52 -14.77 -16.36
C SER A 307 0.48 -15.91 -16.50
N THR A 308 1.77 -15.67 -16.24
CA THR A 308 2.82 -16.68 -16.43
C THR A 308 2.93 -17.68 -15.27
N ARG A 309 2.62 -17.30 -14.02
CA ARG A 309 2.63 -18.22 -12.86
C ARG A 309 1.37 -19.10 -12.73
N GLY A 310 0.29 -18.78 -13.44
CA GLY A 310 -0.97 -19.54 -13.42
C GLY A 310 -1.10 -20.65 -14.48
N SER A 311 -0.10 -20.86 -15.32
CA SER A 311 -0.13 -21.84 -16.41
C SER A 311 0.67 -23.09 -16.02
N PRO A 312 0.07 -24.21 -15.59
CA PRO A 312 0.78 -25.47 -15.53
C PRO A 312 1.16 -25.85 -16.96
N SER A 313 2.46 -26.03 -17.20
CA SER A 313 3.00 -26.53 -18.46
C SER A 313 2.32 -27.86 -18.80
N SER A 314 1.42 -27.85 -19.77
CA SER A 314 0.91 -29.09 -20.37
C SER A 314 2.00 -29.66 -21.27
N SER A 315 2.94 -30.39 -20.68
CA SER A 315 3.77 -31.33 -21.45
C SER A 315 2.85 -32.45 -21.92
N ARG A 316 2.45 -32.40 -23.20
CA ARG A 316 1.80 -33.54 -23.86
C ARG A 316 2.86 -34.58 -24.21
N HIS A 317 2.52 -35.83 -23.91
CA HIS A 317 3.17 -37.05 -24.36
C HIS A 317 3.27 -37.14 -25.88
#